data_AF-A0A0V1G205-F1
#
_entry.id   AF-A0A0V1G205-F1
#
_cell.length_a   1.000
_cell.length_b   1.000
_cell.length_c   1.000
_cell.angle_alpha   90.00
_cell.angle_beta   90.00
_cell.angle_gamma   90.00
#
_symmetry.space_group_name_H-M   'P 1'
#
loop_
_entity.id
_entity.type
_entity.pdbx_description
1 polymer ?
#
loop_
_entity_poly.entity_id
_entity_poly.type
_entity_poly.pdbx_seq_one_letter_code
_entity_poly.pdbx_strand_id
1 'polypeptide(L)'
;MLKINSGFAKNVSPDQISVEVLRGKGELYNIELNEDVLTDVLEFPSWVRIQKAVCSRIIVKIPWTRLKTHPVLLFIDEVRVELVLSAEIHHAKFTNGPTVSTYSMDSSYGFAHRVVEGITIRCNAVEVFFTSQKFGGSLMLSQISVESRTPFWKEAKDLRETRITDSHCKQILLFKQISWKTLRLEASTLGDSIATGYNINAPLRLITSQGRCRFITKKSTIDGSVFRGRLALILDNLLWVASLSQVQSAISFFHFVMDLIRQSSATMETEINKDSPTTRRASSTNQQQHQQYEQQMPSETNAAFQQFNVIETSFHCYIAHIDLHICDESKEEEEKGGDSSEDLLIENGAMQVTLKKLVCDFYPYHPAGGSRKHWIYYQETMFSERTNDLLKKYKEIIKTELSPSSNCDNIFSNLMSLVCVFRLQDIFIFCVTDPSSSKHKTEKFLSTDRAVMKLPSDTPTLHVELTDFYTKERTHYPGTKTFIE
;
A
#
# COMPACT_ATOMS: atom_id res chain seq x y z
N MET A 1 -6.91 10.97 26.18
CA MET A 1 -7.99 10.20 25.51
C MET A 1 -9.25 11.02 25.31
N LEU A 2 -9.85 11.63 26.35
CA LEU A 2 -11.03 12.49 26.19
C LEU A 2 -10.78 13.74 25.30
N LYS A 3 -9.60 14.36 25.41
CA LYS A 3 -9.14 15.43 24.47
C LYS A 3 -8.84 14.95 23.04
N ILE A 4 -8.65 13.64 22.83
CA ILE A 4 -8.39 13.08 21.49
C ILE A 4 -9.71 12.99 20.72
N ASN A 5 -10.86 12.76 21.37
CA ASN A 5 -12.13 12.63 20.65
C ASN A 5 -12.73 13.95 20.16
N SER A 6 -12.51 15.07 20.87
CA SER A 6 -13.13 16.36 20.51
C SER A 6 -12.52 17.03 19.27
N GLY A 7 -11.35 16.58 18.80
CA GLY A 7 -10.72 17.11 17.58
C GLY A 7 -11.17 16.38 16.31
N PHE A 8 -11.45 15.08 16.41
CA PHE A 8 -11.71 14.21 15.25
C PHE A 8 -13.19 14.14 14.87
N ALA A 9 -14.09 14.63 15.70
CA ALA A 9 -15.52 14.67 15.44
C ALA A 9 -16.05 16.10 15.53
N LYS A 10 -16.79 16.54 14.52
CA LYS A 10 -17.38 17.89 14.45
C LYS A 10 -18.55 18.06 15.41
N ASN A 11 -19.31 16.99 15.62
CA ASN A 11 -20.60 17.02 16.30
C ASN A 11 -20.62 16.25 17.62
N VAL A 12 -19.45 15.97 18.20
CA VAL A 12 -19.32 15.34 19.52
C VAL A 12 -18.90 16.38 20.55
N SER A 13 -19.82 16.77 21.43
CA SER A 13 -19.47 17.60 22.57
C SER A 13 -18.88 16.76 23.71
N PRO A 14 -18.03 17.34 24.58
CA PRO A 14 -17.55 16.65 25.78
C PRO A 14 -18.67 16.13 26.68
N ASP A 15 -19.83 16.79 26.67
CA ASP A 15 -21.01 16.44 27.48
C ASP A 15 -21.80 15.24 26.93
N GLN A 16 -21.69 14.97 25.62
CA GLN A 16 -22.26 13.77 24.98
C GLN A 16 -21.45 12.51 25.26
N ILE A 17 -20.24 12.64 25.78
CA ILE A 17 -19.45 11.51 26.26
C ILE A 17 -20.12 11.00 27.53
N SER A 18 -20.95 9.96 27.37
CA SER A 18 -21.75 9.42 28.47
C SER A 18 -20.89 9.10 29.69
N VAL A 19 -21.46 9.25 30.89
CA VAL A 19 -20.85 8.81 32.17
C VAL A 19 -20.43 7.34 32.10
N GLU A 20 -21.07 6.57 31.23
CA GLU A 20 -20.71 5.18 30.97
C GLU A 20 -19.29 5.05 30.39
N VAL A 21 -18.83 5.97 29.54
CA VAL A 21 -17.45 5.97 28.98
C VAL A 21 -16.43 6.06 30.13
N LEU A 22 -16.70 6.88 31.14
CA LEU A 22 -15.89 6.97 32.36
C LEU A 22 -15.91 5.66 33.15
N ARG A 23 -17.04 4.94 33.13
CA ARG A 23 -17.15 3.56 33.67
C ARG A 23 -16.53 2.50 32.75
N GLY A 24 -15.99 2.90 31.59
CA GLY A 24 -15.29 2.04 30.64
C GLY A 24 -16.18 1.44 29.55
N LYS A 25 -17.41 1.93 29.35
CA LYS A 25 -18.30 1.52 28.26
C LYS A 25 -19.00 2.73 27.66
N GLY A 26 -18.75 3.08 26.42
CA GLY A 26 -19.37 4.23 25.77
C GLY A 26 -20.05 3.86 24.47
N GLU A 27 -21.10 4.60 24.12
CA GLU A 27 -21.71 4.51 22.80
C GLU A 27 -21.95 5.92 22.25
N LEU A 28 -21.66 6.09 20.96
CA LEU A 28 -21.84 7.32 20.21
C LEU A 28 -22.51 6.96 18.88
N TYR A 29 -23.34 7.87 18.37
CA TYR A 29 -24.16 7.66 17.18
C TYR A 29 -24.01 8.84 16.21
N ASN A 30 -24.11 8.56 14.91
CA ASN A 30 -24.12 9.53 13.82
C ASN A 30 -23.00 10.57 13.94
N ILE A 31 -21.77 10.10 14.09
CA ILE A 31 -20.60 10.93 14.27
C ILE A 31 -20.16 11.47 12.92
N GLU A 32 -20.07 12.79 12.79
CA GLU A 32 -19.44 13.45 11.66
C GLU A 32 -17.97 13.69 11.98
N LEU A 33 -17.09 13.13 11.16
CA LEU A 33 -15.66 13.25 11.36
C LEU A 33 -15.13 14.56 10.77
N ASN A 34 -14.08 15.09 11.37
CA ASN A 34 -13.42 16.30 10.89
C ASN A 34 -12.47 15.94 9.73
N GLU A 35 -12.82 16.36 8.51
CA GLU A 35 -12.09 15.98 7.30
C GLU A 35 -10.71 16.64 7.22
N ASP A 36 -10.54 17.85 7.76
CA ASP A 36 -9.25 18.54 7.80
C ASP A 36 -8.27 17.75 8.70
N VAL A 37 -8.73 17.42 9.91
CA VAL A 37 -7.94 16.62 10.86
C VAL A 37 -7.64 15.22 10.31
N LEU A 38 -8.62 14.58 9.66
CA LEU A 38 -8.39 13.27 9.04
C LEU A 38 -7.41 13.34 7.87
N THR A 39 -7.48 14.38 7.04
CA THR A 39 -6.55 14.57 5.91
C THR A 39 -5.13 14.74 6.41
N ASP A 40 -4.95 15.55 7.47
CA ASP A 40 -3.64 15.76 8.10
C ASP A 40 -3.09 14.49 8.76
N VAL A 41 -3.94 13.74 9.48
CA VAL A 41 -3.51 12.54 10.23
C VAL A 41 -3.26 11.34 9.34
N LEU A 42 -4.04 11.18 8.27
CA LEU A 42 -3.88 10.07 7.33
C LEU A 42 -2.77 10.32 6.31
N GLU A 43 -2.24 11.56 6.25
CA GLU A 43 -1.20 11.98 5.30
C GLU A 43 -1.54 11.54 3.87
N PHE A 44 -2.80 11.76 3.46
CA PHE A 44 -3.24 11.38 2.12
C PHE A 44 -2.38 12.05 1.05
N PRO A 45 -2.14 11.37 -0.09
CA PRO A 45 -1.47 12.02 -1.22
C PRO A 45 -2.21 13.30 -1.62
N SER A 46 -1.47 14.30 -2.12
CA SER A 46 -2.02 15.62 -2.50
C SER A 46 -3.16 15.54 -3.53
N TRP A 47 -3.24 14.44 -4.27
CA TRP A 47 -4.28 14.18 -5.26
C TRP A 47 -5.55 13.52 -4.70
N VAL A 48 -5.62 13.25 -3.39
CA VAL A 48 -6.79 12.68 -2.70
C VAL A 48 -7.26 13.65 -1.62
N ARG A 49 -8.56 13.97 -1.63
CA ARG A 49 -9.17 14.80 -0.58
C ARG A 49 -10.41 14.14 -0.01
N ILE A 50 -10.53 14.17 1.31
CA ILE A 50 -11.77 13.78 1.99
C ILE A 50 -12.78 14.92 1.84
N GLN A 51 -13.93 14.63 1.26
CA GLN A 51 -15.06 15.56 1.16
C GLN A 51 -16.01 15.45 2.35
N LYS A 52 -16.23 14.21 2.80
CA LYS A 52 -17.11 13.92 3.91
C LYS A 52 -16.72 12.59 4.54
N ALA A 53 -16.79 12.50 5.86
CA ALA A 53 -16.60 11.23 6.54
C ALA A 53 -17.58 11.12 7.72
N VAL A 54 -18.35 10.05 7.75
CA VAL A 54 -19.37 9.80 8.78
C VAL A 54 -19.26 8.38 9.33
N CYS A 55 -19.65 8.24 10.58
CA CYS A 55 -19.67 6.97 11.29
C CYS A 55 -21.03 6.78 11.96
N SER A 56 -21.70 5.66 11.69
CA SER A 56 -23.09 5.42 12.15
C SER A 56 -23.17 5.19 13.65
N ARG A 57 -22.34 4.29 14.19
CA ARG A 57 -22.28 3.99 15.62
C ARG A 57 -20.87 3.56 16.01
N ILE A 58 -20.39 4.09 17.13
CA ILE A 58 -19.15 3.65 17.78
C ILE A 58 -19.44 3.19 19.19
N ILE A 59 -19.04 1.97 19.52
CA ILE A 59 -19.06 1.41 20.87
C ILE A 59 -17.62 1.31 21.36
N VAL A 60 -17.34 1.90 22.50
CA VAL A 60 -16.02 1.92 23.13
C VAL A 60 -16.06 1.08 24.40
N LYS A 61 -15.12 0.14 24.57
CA LYS A 61 -14.92 -0.61 25.81
C LYS A 61 -13.48 -0.45 26.31
N ILE A 62 -13.33 0.14 27.48
CA ILE A 62 -12.03 0.49 28.08
C ILE A 62 -11.81 -0.36 29.35
N PRO A 63 -10.86 -1.31 29.33
CA PRO A 63 -10.52 -2.08 30.52
C PRO A 63 -9.55 -1.30 31.42
N TRP A 64 -10.02 -0.24 32.08
CA TRP A 64 -9.20 0.70 32.87
C TRP A 64 -8.16 0.04 33.79
N THR A 65 -8.54 -1.03 34.50
CA THR A 65 -7.66 -1.75 35.43
C THR A 65 -6.64 -2.66 34.77
N ARG A 66 -6.78 -2.95 33.47
CA ARG A 66 -5.99 -3.93 32.72
C ARG A 66 -5.40 -3.39 31.41
N LEU A 67 -5.28 -2.07 31.25
CA LEU A 67 -4.76 -1.43 30.03
C LEU A 67 -3.34 -1.86 29.60
N LYS A 68 -2.54 -2.41 30.52
CA LYS A 68 -1.21 -2.96 30.20
C LYS A 68 -1.28 -4.29 29.44
N THR A 69 -2.35 -5.05 29.64
CA THR A 69 -2.48 -6.43 29.19
C THR A 69 -3.67 -6.64 28.24
N HIS A 70 -4.71 -5.81 28.33
CA HIS A 70 -5.92 -5.89 27.50
C HIS A 70 -6.10 -4.63 26.66
N PRO A 71 -6.53 -4.76 25.39
CA PRO A 71 -6.77 -3.64 24.50
C PRO A 71 -8.02 -2.85 24.88
N VAL A 72 -8.01 -1.55 24.54
CA VAL A 72 -9.25 -0.80 24.37
C VAL A 72 -9.91 -1.30 23.08
N LEU A 73 -11.20 -1.65 23.17
CA LEU A 73 -11.96 -2.18 22.05
C LEU A 73 -12.87 -1.10 21.48
N LEU A 74 -12.76 -0.85 20.18
CA LEU A 74 -13.68 -0.01 19.41
C LEU A 74 -14.47 -0.91 18.46
N PHE A 75 -15.80 -0.86 18.55
CA PHE A 75 -16.69 -1.48 17.58
C PHE A 75 -17.38 -0.38 16.80
N ILE A 76 -17.32 -0.47 15.48
CA ILE A 76 -17.88 0.50 14.56
C ILE A 76 -18.84 -0.24 13.64
N ASP A 77 -20.06 0.27 13.49
CA ASP A 77 -21.03 -0.38 12.62
C ASP A 77 -20.73 -0.07 11.15
N GLU A 78 -20.74 1.20 10.76
CA GLU A 78 -20.48 1.61 9.39
C GLU A 78 -19.66 2.90 9.36
N VAL A 79 -18.63 2.94 8.52
CA VAL A 79 -17.90 4.17 8.17
C VAL A 79 -18.11 4.46 6.70
N ARG A 80 -18.64 5.63 6.39
CA ARG A 80 -18.77 6.11 5.02
C ARG A 80 -17.86 7.29 4.78
N VAL A 81 -17.07 7.22 3.72
CA VAL A 81 -16.11 8.25 3.33
C VAL A 81 -16.38 8.63 1.88
N GLU A 82 -16.49 9.93 1.61
CA GLU A 82 -16.57 10.49 0.26
C GLU A 82 -15.23 11.16 -0.05
N LEU A 83 -14.60 10.73 -1.14
CA LEU A 83 -13.31 11.19 -1.62
C LEU A 83 -13.46 11.91 -2.97
N VAL A 84 -12.62 12.92 -3.17
CA VAL A 84 -12.43 13.59 -4.47
C VAL A 84 -10.98 13.40 -4.91
N LEU A 85 -10.80 12.97 -6.15
CA LEU A 85 -9.50 12.76 -6.80
C LEU A 85 -9.25 13.90 -7.80
N SER A 86 -8.19 14.69 -7.57
CA SER A 86 -7.86 15.87 -8.41
C SER A 86 -6.36 16.09 -8.49
N ALA A 87 -5.88 16.67 -9.60
CA ALA A 87 -4.47 17.06 -9.74
C ALA A 87 -4.16 18.40 -9.05
N GLU A 88 -5.21 19.18 -8.74
CA GLU A 88 -5.06 20.45 -8.04
C GLU A 88 -4.53 20.21 -6.63
N ILE A 89 -3.49 20.95 -6.25
CA ILE A 89 -2.97 20.90 -4.89
C ILE A 89 -4.02 21.50 -3.96
N HIS A 90 -4.67 20.63 -3.19
CA HIS A 90 -5.42 21.07 -2.04
C HIS A 90 -4.41 21.37 -0.94
N HIS A 91 -4.11 22.65 -0.72
CA HIS A 91 -3.46 23.08 0.51
C HIS A 91 -4.41 22.75 1.68
N ALA A 92 -4.27 21.56 2.27
CA ALA A 92 -4.26 21.54 3.72
C ALA A 92 -3.08 22.45 4.06
N LYS A 93 -3.38 23.66 4.52
CA LYS A 93 -2.36 24.64 4.83
C LYS A 93 -1.34 23.93 5.72
N PHE A 94 -0.09 23.83 5.28
CA PHE A 94 1.06 23.58 6.17
C PHE A 94 1.27 24.79 7.12
N THR A 95 0.18 25.39 7.61
CA THR A 95 0.17 26.45 8.62
C THR A 95 -0.17 25.80 9.94
N ASN A 96 0.86 25.40 10.70
CA ASN A 96 0.78 25.19 12.15
C ASN A 96 -0.43 24.38 12.64
N GLY A 97 -0.93 23.44 11.84
CA GLY A 97 -1.92 22.46 12.24
C GLY A 97 -1.27 21.43 13.16
N PRO A 98 -2.01 20.85 14.12
CA PRO A 98 -1.47 19.82 14.98
C PRO A 98 -1.09 18.61 14.12
N THR A 99 0.20 18.49 13.78
CA THR A 99 0.80 17.25 13.29
C THR A 99 0.48 16.12 14.26
N VAL A 100 0.55 14.85 13.86
CA VAL A 100 0.29 13.70 14.76
C VAL A 100 1.10 13.80 16.08
N SER A 101 2.26 14.48 16.06
CA SER A 101 3.09 14.83 17.22
C SER A 101 2.55 15.93 18.15
N THR A 102 1.47 16.63 17.79
CA THR A 102 0.80 17.62 18.65
C THR A 102 -0.26 16.95 19.54
N TYR A 103 -0.75 15.77 19.15
CA TYR A 103 -1.59 14.93 20.00
C TYR A 103 -0.80 14.00 20.93
N SER A 104 0.53 13.87 20.75
CA SER A 104 1.39 13.22 21.74
C SER A 104 1.48 14.10 22.99
N MET A 105 0.65 13.76 23.98
CA MET A 105 0.82 14.20 25.36
C MET A 105 2.20 13.71 25.82
N ASP A 106 3.09 14.65 26.11
CA ASP A 106 4.51 14.49 26.45
C ASP A 106 5.44 14.07 25.29
N SER A 107 6.57 14.76 25.19
CA SER A 107 7.69 14.49 24.26
C SER A 107 8.39 13.14 24.49
N SER A 108 7.86 12.29 25.38
CA SER A 108 8.44 11.00 25.73
C SER A 108 7.47 9.86 25.43
N TYR A 109 8.00 8.77 24.87
CA TYR A 109 7.25 7.56 24.54
C TYR A 109 6.80 6.83 25.81
N GLY A 110 5.63 7.24 26.32
CA GLY A 110 5.08 6.79 27.60
C GLY A 110 4.04 5.69 27.54
N PHE A 111 3.33 5.54 28.66
CA PHE A 111 2.23 4.58 28.81
C PHE A 111 1.05 4.86 27.88
N ALA A 112 0.70 6.14 27.67
CA ALA A 112 -0.40 6.53 26.80
C ALA A 112 -0.20 6.07 25.36
N HIS A 113 1.01 6.23 24.82
CA HIS A 113 1.39 5.73 23.49
C HIS A 113 1.15 4.22 23.36
N ARG A 114 1.60 3.44 24.34
CA ARG A 114 1.38 1.98 24.37
C ARG A 114 -0.10 1.60 24.43
N VAL A 115 -0.93 2.39 25.11
CA VAL A 115 -2.39 2.15 25.14
C VAL A 115 -3.01 2.42 23.78
N VAL A 116 -2.65 3.53 23.13
CA VAL A 116 -3.16 3.89 21.77
C VAL A 116 -2.71 2.86 20.74
N GLU A 117 -1.44 2.44 20.79
CA GLU A 117 -0.90 1.40 19.94
C GLU A 117 -1.54 0.03 20.23
N GLY A 118 -2.03 -0.20 21.45
CA GLY A 118 -2.78 -1.40 21.82
C GLY A 118 -4.26 -1.40 21.43
N ILE A 119 -4.81 -0.30 20.89
CA ILE A 119 -6.23 -0.24 20.51
C ILE A 119 -6.55 -1.29 19.45
N THR A 120 -7.66 -1.99 19.68
CA THR A 120 -8.28 -2.90 18.72
C THR A 120 -9.54 -2.28 18.16
N ILE A 121 -9.67 -2.30 16.83
CA ILE A 121 -10.83 -1.77 16.11
C ILE A 121 -11.51 -2.91 15.38
N ARG A 122 -12.83 -2.97 15.43
CA ARG A 122 -13.66 -3.87 14.63
C ARG A 122 -14.72 -3.02 13.95
N CYS A 123 -14.79 -3.09 12.63
CA CYS A 123 -15.73 -2.33 11.81
C CYS A 123 -16.56 -3.29 10.95
N ASN A 124 -17.89 -3.21 11.00
CA ASN A 124 -18.72 -4.13 10.20
C ASN A 124 -18.65 -3.78 8.70
N ALA A 125 -18.69 -2.49 8.35
CA ALA A 125 -18.61 -2.03 6.97
C ALA A 125 -17.83 -0.71 6.85
N VAL A 126 -16.96 -0.63 5.84
CA VAL A 126 -16.36 0.64 5.41
C VAL A 126 -16.67 0.83 3.94
N GLU A 127 -17.32 1.95 3.63
CA GLU A 127 -17.72 2.34 2.29
C GLU A 127 -16.98 3.61 1.91
N VAL A 128 -16.15 3.53 0.89
CA VAL A 128 -15.42 4.68 0.37
C VAL A 128 -15.91 4.96 -1.03
N PHE A 129 -16.56 6.09 -1.25
CA PHE A 129 -16.94 6.59 -2.55
C PHE A 129 -15.85 7.54 -3.04
N PHE A 130 -15.43 7.42 -4.29
CA PHE A 130 -14.48 8.35 -4.87
C PHE A 130 -15.01 8.89 -6.20
N THR A 131 -14.76 10.17 -6.46
CA THR A 131 -15.14 10.83 -7.71
C THR A 131 -13.97 11.64 -8.25
N SER A 132 -13.88 11.73 -9.58
CA SER A 132 -12.89 12.54 -10.29
C SER A 132 -13.54 13.17 -11.53
N GLN A 133 -12.76 13.93 -12.32
CA GLN A 133 -13.26 14.50 -13.57
C GLN A 133 -13.67 13.43 -14.60
N LYS A 134 -13.04 12.24 -14.57
CA LYS A 134 -13.23 11.20 -15.59
C LYS A 134 -13.84 9.90 -15.04
N PHE A 135 -13.56 9.57 -13.79
CA PHE A 135 -13.90 8.28 -13.19
C PHE A 135 -14.53 8.45 -11.81
N GLY A 136 -15.46 7.57 -11.49
CA GLY A 136 -16.09 7.45 -10.18
C GLY A 136 -16.16 5.99 -9.78
N GLY A 137 -16.32 5.75 -8.49
CA GLY A 137 -16.36 4.39 -8.00
C GLY A 137 -16.55 4.26 -6.50
N SER A 138 -16.49 3.02 -6.05
CA SER A 138 -16.60 2.69 -4.63
C SER A 138 -15.63 1.58 -4.24
N LEU A 139 -15.09 1.68 -3.02
CA LEU A 139 -14.34 0.65 -2.35
C LEU A 139 -15.12 0.24 -1.09
N MET A 140 -15.51 -1.02 -1.04
CA MET A 140 -16.35 -1.58 0.02
C MET A 140 -15.58 -2.68 0.74
N LEU A 141 -15.38 -2.53 2.04
CA LEU A 141 -14.77 -3.54 2.89
C LEU A 141 -15.75 -3.99 3.96
N SER A 142 -15.86 -5.31 4.19
CA SER A 142 -16.69 -5.87 5.26
C SER A 142 -15.88 -6.59 6.33
N GLN A 143 -16.40 -6.55 7.57
CA GLN A 143 -15.87 -7.24 8.73
C GLN A 143 -14.37 -6.96 8.93
N ILE A 144 -14.03 -5.68 8.98
CA ILE A 144 -12.66 -5.23 9.17
C ILE A 144 -12.29 -5.37 10.63
N SER A 145 -11.10 -5.89 10.91
CA SER A 145 -10.51 -5.85 12.23
C SER A 145 -9.08 -5.31 12.15
N VAL A 146 -8.72 -4.49 13.13
CA VAL A 146 -7.36 -3.97 13.35
C VAL A 146 -6.95 -4.41 14.75
N GLU A 147 -5.98 -5.32 14.82
CA GLU A 147 -5.61 -5.98 16.07
C GLU A 147 -4.09 -6.04 16.23
N SER A 148 -3.61 -5.90 17.47
CA SER A 148 -2.22 -6.20 17.81
C SER A 148 -2.01 -7.71 17.85
N ARG A 149 -0.93 -8.20 17.24
CA ARG A 149 -0.63 -9.64 17.12
C ARG A 149 0.73 -9.95 17.70
N THR A 150 1.00 -11.23 18.00
CA THR A 150 2.35 -11.66 18.39
C THR A 150 3.30 -11.58 17.18
N PRO A 151 4.64 -11.66 17.38
CA PRO A 151 5.61 -11.68 16.27
C PRO A 151 5.37 -12.79 15.23
N PHE A 152 4.70 -13.87 15.65
CA PHE A 152 4.30 -15.00 14.79
C PHE A 152 2.87 -14.86 14.24
N TRP A 153 2.27 -13.67 14.34
CA TRP A 153 0.93 -13.34 13.84
C TRP A 153 -0.21 -14.13 14.48
N LYS A 154 -0.02 -14.60 15.71
CA LYS A 154 -1.06 -15.26 16.49
C LYS A 154 -1.85 -14.22 17.30
N GLU A 155 -3.08 -14.58 17.66
CA GLU A 155 -3.86 -13.82 18.63
C GLU A 155 -3.10 -13.80 19.97
N ALA A 156 -2.98 -12.61 20.55
CA ALA A 156 -2.26 -12.41 21.81
C ALA A 156 -3.26 -12.41 22.97
N LYS A 157 -2.91 -13.09 24.06
CA LYS A 157 -3.69 -13.03 25.31
C LYS A 157 -3.31 -11.83 26.16
N ASP A 158 -2.11 -11.30 25.94
CA ASP A 158 -1.57 -10.14 26.63
C ASP A 158 -0.88 -9.19 25.64
N LEU A 159 -1.22 -7.90 25.67
CA LEU A 159 -0.61 -6.86 24.83
C LEU A 159 0.92 -6.75 24.98
N ARG A 160 1.51 -7.26 26.06
CA ARG A 160 2.97 -7.33 26.23
C ARG A 160 3.61 -8.30 25.23
N GLU A 161 2.88 -9.30 24.77
CA GLU A 161 3.35 -10.30 23.79
C GLU A 161 3.33 -9.76 22.35
N THR A 162 2.72 -8.60 22.11
CA THR A 162 2.57 -7.99 20.77
C THR A 162 3.69 -6.98 20.45
N ARG A 163 4.74 -6.94 21.26
CA ARG A 163 5.86 -6.02 21.13
C ARG A 163 7.16 -6.66 21.57
N ILE A 164 8.27 -6.26 20.93
CA ILE A 164 9.61 -6.65 21.33
C ILE A 164 10.41 -5.37 21.57
N THR A 165 10.86 -5.15 22.80
CA THR A 165 11.67 -3.98 23.16
C THR A 165 13.14 -4.39 23.29
N ASP A 166 14.02 -3.60 22.68
CA ASP A 166 15.45 -3.64 22.91
C ASP A 166 15.86 -2.43 23.76
N SER A 167 16.26 -2.71 25.01
CA SER A 167 16.68 -1.69 25.97
C SER A 167 18.03 -1.06 25.66
N HIS A 168 18.90 -1.74 24.90
CA HIS A 168 20.23 -1.25 24.53
C HIS A 168 20.11 -0.25 23.39
N CYS A 169 19.41 -0.64 22.32
CA CYS A 169 19.20 0.23 21.16
C CYS A 169 18.09 1.26 21.34
N LYS A 170 17.37 1.23 22.47
CA LYS A 170 16.19 2.08 22.74
C LYS A 170 15.15 1.99 21.63
N GLN A 171 14.92 0.76 21.16
CA GLN A 171 14.06 0.46 20.03
C GLN A 171 12.94 -0.50 20.44
N ILE A 172 11.81 -0.38 19.74
CA ILE A 172 10.67 -1.26 19.93
C ILE A 172 10.09 -1.69 18.58
N LEU A 173 9.79 -2.98 18.45
CA LEU A 173 9.03 -3.54 17.34
C LEU A 173 7.59 -3.75 17.78
N LEU A 174 6.66 -3.30 16.94
CA LEU A 174 5.22 -3.42 17.13
C LEU A 174 4.62 -4.21 15.97
N PHE A 175 3.67 -5.10 16.26
CA PHE A 175 3.06 -5.98 15.28
C PHE A 175 1.55 -5.76 15.24
N LYS A 176 1.03 -5.31 14.10
CA LYS A 176 -0.40 -5.10 13.88
C LYS A 176 -0.87 -5.83 12.64
N GLN A 177 -2.11 -6.33 12.69
CA GLN A 177 -2.76 -6.93 11.54
C GLN A 177 -4.10 -6.24 11.31
N ILE A 178 -4.31 -5.82 10.07
CA ILE A 178 -5.62 -5.47 9.53
C ILE A 178 -6.13 -6.70 8.79
N SER A 179 -7.38 -7.10 8.98
CA SER A 179 -8.02 -8.18 8.22
C SER A 179 -9.43 -7.81 7.83
N TRP A 180 -9.91 -8.32 6.70
CA TRP A 180 -11.26 -8.11 6.20
C TRP A 180 -11.80 -9.40 5.59
N LYS A 181 -13.12 -9.55 5.58
CA LYS A 181 -13.77 -10.74 4.99
C LYS A 181 -13.97 -10.59 3.50
N THR A 182 -14.46 -9.43 3.06
CA THR A 182 -14.67 -9.13 1.64
C THR A 182 -14.15 -7.74 1.34
N LEU A 183 -13.54 -7.58 0.17
CA LEU A 183 -13.24 -6.28 -0.42
C LEU A 183 -13.77 -6.29 -1.84
N ARG A 184 -14.55 -5.26 -2.17
CA ARG A 184 -15.09 -5.02 -3.52
C ARG A 184 -14.66 -3.63 -3.95
N LEU A 185 -14.00 -3.55 -5.10
CA LEU A 185 -13.68 -2.30 -5.76
C LEU A 185 -14.50 -2.21 -7.04
N GLU A 186 -15.22 -1.12 -7.20
CA GLU A 186 -15.93 -0.77 -8.42
C GLU A 186 -15.45 0.56 -8.95
N ALA A 187 -15.26 0.66 -10.25
CA ALA A 187 -14.97 1.93 -10.91
C ALA A 187 -15.59 1.97 -12.30
N SER A 188 -16.08 3.13 -12.69
CA SER A 188 -16.67 3.39 -14.01
C SER A 188 -16.36 4.82 -14.46
N THR A 189 -16.46 5.07 -15.76
CA THR A 189 -16.42 6.42 -16.32
C THR A 189 -17.65 7.22 -15.88
N LEU A 190 -17.48 8.52 -15.62
CA LEU A 190 -18.56 9.42 -15.15
C LEU A 190 -19.30 10.15 -16.28
N GLY A 191 -19.07 9.78 -17.55
CA GLY A 191 -19.78 10.32 -18.70
C GLY A 191 -19.68 9.43 -19.93
N ASP A 192 -20.55 9.66 -20.91
CA ASP A 192 -20.59 8.94 -22.19
C ASP A 192 -19.36 9.29 -23.05
N SER A 193 -18.20 8.72 -22.74
CA SER A 193 -17.03 8.86 -23.58
C SER A 193 -17.14 7.92 -24.78
N ILE A 194 -17.85 8.36 -25.83
CA ILE A 194 -17.87 7.76 -27.18
C ILE A 194 -16.56 8.09 -27.94
N ALA A 195 -15.45 8.30 -27.23
CA ALA A 195 -14.24 8.88 -27.83
C ALA A 195 -13.37 7.87 -28.61
N THR A 196 -13.74 6.58 -28.66
CA THR A 196 -12.97 5.56 -29.40
C THR A 196 -13.80 4.51 -30.13
N GLY A 197 -15.13 4.68 -30.26
CA GLY A 197 -16.00 3.69 -30.92
C GLY A 197 -16.33 2.45 -30.07
N TYR A 198 -15.96 2.43 -28.79
CA TYR A 198 -16.28 1.37 -27.82
C TYR A 198 -17.03 1.94 -26.61
N ASN A 199 -17.90 1.14 -25.99
CA ASN A 199 -18.70 1.54 -24.83
C ASN A 199 -17.87 1.42 -23.53
N ILE A 200 -17.14 2.49 -23.17
CA ILE A 200 -16.21 2.52 -22.01
C ILE A 200 -16.97 2.59 -20.65
N ASN A 201 -18.31 2.65 -20.66
CA ASN A 201 -19.13 2.78 -19.45
C ASN A 201 -19.28 1.49 -18.62
N ALA A 202 -18.67 0.38 -19.03
CA ALA A 202 -18.77 -0.87 -18.28
C ALA A 202 -18.04 -0.77 -16.92
N PRO A 203 -18.73 -0.99 -15.78
CA PRO A 203 -18.10 -0.87 -14.47
C PRO A 203 -17.13 -2.03 -14.25
N LEU A 204 -15.87 -1.70 -13.93
CA LEU A 204 -14.87 -2.64 -13.45
C LEU A 204 -15.32 -3.13 -12.07
N ARG A 205 -15.26 -4.44 -11.82
CA ARG A 205 -15.53 -5.04 -10.50
C ARG A 205 -14.42 -5.99 -10.10
N LEU A 206 -13.68 -5.62 -9.07
CA LEU A 206 -12.66 -6.47 -8.47
C LEU A 206 -13.16 -6.96 -7.11
N ILE A 207 -13.15 -8.28 -6.89
CA ILE A 207 -13.55 -8.87 -5.61
C ILE A 207 -12.39 -9.69 -5.06
N THR A 208 -12.05 -9.42 -3.80
CA THR A 208 -11.12 -10.24 -3.03
C THR A 208 -11.81 -10.76 -1.78
N SER A 209 -11.48 -11.99 -1.39
CA SER A 209 -12.00 -12.62 -0.19
C SER A 209 -10.88 -12.87 0.81
N GLN A 210 -11.19 -12.68 2.09
CA GLN A 210 -10.31 -12.98 3.23
C GLN A 210 -8.92 -12.37 3.09
N GLY A 211 -8.85 -11.06 2.94
CA GLY A 211 -7.59 -10.34 2.86
C GLY A 211 -7.08 -9.92 4.24
N ARG A 212 -5.77 -9.77 4.33
CA ARG A 212 -5.13 -9.21 5.52
C ARG A 212 -3.89 -8.42 5.16
N CYS A 213 -3.64 -7.37 5.92
CA CYS A 213 -2.44 -6.56 5.84
C CYS A 213 -1.71 -6.61 7.18
N ARG A 214 -0.42 -6.90 7.14
CA ARG A 214 0.45 -7.09 8.31
C ARG A 214 1.46 -5.97 8.38
N PHE A 215 1.60 -5.38 9.56
CA PHE A 215 2.46 -4.24 9.81
C PHE A 215 3.46 -4.60 10.91
N ILE A 216 4.74 -4.41 10.62
CA ILE A 216 5.79 -4.35 11.63
C ILE A 216 6.32 -2.93 11.65
N THR A 217 6.26 -2.26 12.79
CA THR A 217 6.78 -0.89 12.94
C THR A 217 7.93 -0.91 13.92
N LYS A 218 9.07 -0.36 13.51
CA LYS A 218 10.25 -0.14 14.35
C LYS A 218 10.26 1.31 14.81
N LYS A 219 10.17 1.54 16.13
CA LYS A 219 10.12 2.87 16.73
C LYS A 219 11.19 3.09 17.79
N SER A 220 11.46 4.35 18.08
CA SER A 220 12.24 4.80 19.24
C SER A 220 11.42 4.70 20.51
N THR A 221 12.01 4.17 21.58
CA THR A 221 11.40 4.18 22.91
C THR A 221 11.65 5.48 23.67
N ILE A 222 12.37 6.44 23.08
CA ILE A 222 12.68 7.73 23.70
C ILE A 222 11.54 8.71 23.39
N ASP A 223 11.30 8.94 22.10
CA ASP A 223 10.39 9.97 21.57
C ASP A 223 9.24 9.38 20.75
N GLY A 224 9.23 8.08 20.47
CA GLY A 224 8.17 7.41 19.70
C GLY A 224 8.29 7.59 18.18
N SER A 225 9.39 8.18 17.70
CA SER A 225 9.67 8.34 16.28
C SER A 225 9.73 7.00 15.55
N VAL A 226 9.25 6.96 14.31
CA VAL A 226 9.26 5.76 13.47
C VAL A 226 10.58 5.70 12.70
N PHE A 227 11.35 4.63 12.91
CA PHE A 227 12.56 4.37 12.15
C PHE A 227 12.23 3.73 10.80
N ARG A 228 11.53 2.60 10.83
CA ARG A 228 11.27 1.74 9.66
C ARG A 228 9.94 1.01 9.81
N GLY A 229 9.39 0.60 8.67
CA GLY A 229 8.16 -0.17 8.61
C GLY A 229 8.24 -1.31 7.61
N ARG A 230 7.60 -2.43 7.92
CA ARG A 230 7.35 -3.50 6.96
C ARG A 230 5.85 -3.68 6.82
N LEU A 231 5.34 -3.58 5.60
CA LEU A 231 3.94 -3.81 5.26
C LEU A 231 3.83 -5.04 4.38
N ALA A 232 2.95 -5.98 4.72
CA ALA A 232 2.68 -7.17 3.91
C ALA A 232 1.18 -7.33 3.68
N LEU A 233 0.72 -7.06 2.46
CA LEU A 233 -0.60 -7.38 1.96
C LEU A 233 -0.65 -8.86 1.56
N ILE A 234 -1.64 -9.59 2.06
CA ILE A 234 -1.84 -11.02 1.80
C ILE A 234 -3.29 -11.21 1.37
N LEU A 235 -3.48 -11.75 0.18
CA LEU A 235 -4.76 -12.05 -0.43
C LEU A 235 -4.80 -13.54 -0.79
N ASP A 236 -5.83 -14.25 -0.35
CA ASP A 236 -5.97 -15.67 -0.66
C ASP A 236 -6.44 -15.86 -2.10
N ASN A 237 -7.58 -15.26 -2.44
CA ASN A 237 -8.14 -15.34 -3.79
C ASN A 237 -8.52 -13.95 -4.30
N LEU A 238 -8.05 -13.63 -5.50
CA LEU A 238 -8.46 -12.50 -6.30
C LEU A 238 -9.19 -13.05 -7.53
N LEU A 239 -10.48 -12.76 -7.63
CA LEU A 239 -11.29 -13.15 -8.79
C LEU A 239 -11.67 -11.87 -9.55
N TRP A 240 -11.37 -11.87 -10.84
CA TRP A 240 -11.81 -10.82 -11.73
C TRP A 240 -12.44 -11.44 -12.98
N VAL A 241 -13.73 -11.20 -13.15
CA VAL A 241 -14.46 -11.55 -14.37
C VAL A 241 -14.69 -10.25 -15.11
N ALA A 242 -14.16 -10.16 -16.33
CA ALA A 242 -14.17 -8.94 -17.12
C ALA A 242 -14.49 -9.24 -18.58
N SER A 243 -15.35 -8.44 -19.19
CA SER A 243 -15.46 -8.35 -20.64
C SER A 243 -14.29 -7.55 -21.24
N LEU A 244 -14.13 -7.58 -22.57
CA LEU A 244 -13.13 -6.77 -23.26
C LEU A 244 -13.26 -5.28 -22.92
N SER A 245 -14.48 -4.72 -22.91
CA SER A 245 -14.70 -3.32 -22.54
C SER A 245 -14.31 -3.04 -21.09
N GLN A 246 -14.59 -3.96 -20.15
CA GLN A 246 -14.20 -3.80 -18.74
C GLN A 246 -12.67 -3.84 -18.56
N VAL A 247 -11.95 -4.66 -19.33
CA VAL A 247 -10.48 -4.67 -19.32
C VAL A 247 -9.93 -3.34 -19.86
N GLN A 248 -10.48 -2.83 -20.96
CA GLN A 248 -10.11 -1.54 -21.52
C GLN A 248 -10.40 -0.39 -20.54
N SER A 249 -11.55 -0.40 -19.87
CA SER A 249 -11.89 0.56 -18.83
C SER A 249 -10.96 0.48 -17.63
N ALA A 250 -10.54 -0.73 -17.21
CA ALA A 250 -9.57 -0.91 -16.14
C ALA A 250 -8.18 -0.35 -16.52
N ILE A 251 -7.71 -0.59 -17.75
CA ILE A 251 -6.46 -0.01 -18.27
C ILE A 251 -6.55 1.52 -18.31
N SER A 252 -7.67 2.06 -18.81
CA SER A 252 -7.93 3.51 -18.87
C SER A 252 -7.94 4.14 -17.48
N PHE A 253 -8.57 3.47 -16.50
CA PHE A 253 -8.59 3.89 -15.11
C PHE A 253 -7.17 3.88 -14.50
N PHE A 254 -6.38 2.83 -14.76
CA PHE A 254 -5.00 2.75 -14.32
C PHE A 254 -4.15 3.90 -14.88
N HIS A 255 -4.25 4.18 -16.18
CA HIS A 255 -3.55 5.31 -16.79
C HIS A 255 -3.98 6.64 -16.19
N PHE A 256 -5.29 6.84 -15.97
CA PHE A 256 -5.81 8.03 -15.32
C PHE A 256 -5.19 8.24 -13.93
N VAL A 257 -5.14 7.21 -13.09
CA VAL A 257 -4.53 7.30 -11.74
C VAL A 257 -3.04 7.59 -11.84
N MET A 258 -2.31 6.95 -12.76
CA MET A 258 -0.87 7.20 -12.94
C MET A 258 -0.59 8.62 -13.40
N ASP A 259 -1.38 9.16 -14.32
CA ASP A 259 -1.23 10.54 -14.80
C ASP A 259 -1.58 11.56 -13.70
N LEU A 260 -2.60 11.26 -12.89
CA LEU A 260 -2.96 12.05 -11.71
C LEU A 260 -1.79 12.13 -10.70
N ILE A 261 -1.13 10.99 -10.43
CA ILE A 261 0.04 10.92 -9.54
C ILE A 261 1.21 11.72 -10.12
N ARG A 262 1.45 11.64 -11.43
CA ARG A 262 2.53 12.39 -12.09
C ARG A 262 2.29 13.89 -12.06
N GLN A 263 1.07 14.33 -12.40
CA GLN A 263 0.70 15.74 -12.42
C GLN A 263 0.80 16.36 -11.02
N SER A 264 0.23 15.69 -10.02
CA SER A 264 0.32 16.16 -8.63
C SER A 264 1.76 16.25 -8.13
N SER A 265 2.62 15.27 -8.47
CA SER A 265 4.05 15.32 -8.13
C SER A 265 4.75 16.52 -8.78
N ALA A 266 4.49 16.78 -10.06
CA ALA A 266 5.07 17.92 -10.78
C ALA A 266 4.60 19.26 -10.21
N THR A 267 3.31 19.40 -9.87
CA THR A 267 2.79 20.63 -9.27
C THR A 267 3.44 20.87 -7.90
N MET A 268 3.66 19.82 -7.09
CA MET A 268 4.34 19.95 -5.80
C MET A 268 5.78 20.47 -5.95
N GLU A 269 6.54 19.97 -6.94
CA GLU A 269 7.89 20.47 -7.20
C GLU A 269 7.91 21.95 -7.61
N THR A 270 6.95 22.40 -8.42
CA THR A 270 6.85 23.83 -8.81
C THR A 270 6.48 24.75 -7.65
N GLU A 271 5.58 24.33 -6.75
CA GLU A 271 5.20 25.15 -5.59
C GLU A 271 6.31 25.19 -4.52
N ILE A 272 7.02 24.07 -4.29
CA ILE A 272 8.18 24.03 -3.37
C ILE A 272 9.33 24.93 -3.86
N ASN A 273 9.48 25.12 -5.17
CA ASN A 273 10.51 26.00 -5.74
C ASN A 273 10.12 27.50 -5.74
N LYS A 274 8.85 27.86 -5.48
CA LYS A 274 8.42 29.25 -5.33
C LYS A 274 8.68 29.80 -3.92
N ASP A 275 8.72 28.94 -2.89
CA ASP A 275 9.10 29.33 -1.54
C ASP A 275 10.63 29.40 -1.38
N SER A 276 11.13 30.53 -0.86
CA SER A 276 12.56 30.85 -0.75
C SER A 276 13.38 29.82 0.06
N PRO A 277 14.72 29.72 -0.13
CA PRO A 277 15.54 28.61 0.38
C PRO A 277 15.76 28.58 1.92
N THR A 278 15.21 29.52 2.68
CA THR A 278 15.57 29.76 4.08
C THR A 278 15.01 28.74 5.08
N THR A 279 14.06 27.88 4.69
CA THR A 279 13.43 26.90 5.60
C THR A 279 13.99 25.47 5.47
N ARG A 280 14.90 25.21 4.51
CA ARG A 280 15.43 23.86 4.21
C ARG A 280 16.35 23.26 5.30
N ARG A 281 16.70 24.00 6.35
CA ARG A 281 17.66 23.56 7.39
C ARG A 281 17.05 22.81 8.58
N ALA A 282 15.73 22.70 8.70
CA ALA A 282 15.10 22.11 9.90
C ALA A 282 14.87 20.58 9.84
N SER A 283 14.86 19.96 8.66
CA SER A 283 14.55 18.52 8.51
C SER A 283 15.77 17.60 8.38
N SER A 284 16.96 18.13 8.09
CA SER A 284 18.20 17.34 7.94
C SER A 284 18.87 16.98 9.28
N THR A 285 18.61 17.73 10.35
CA THR A 285 19.23 17.50 11.66
C THR A 285 18.75 16.20 12.33
N ASN A 286 17.48 15.83 12.15
CA ASN A 286 16.92 14.61 12.76
C ASN A 286 17.36 13.32 12.05
N GLN A 287 17.60 13.36 10.73
CA GLN A 287 18.12 12.20 10.00
C GLN A 287 19.60 11.94 10.26
N GLN A 288 20.41 12.99 10.47
CA GLN A 288 21.83 12.84 10.82
C GLN A 288 22.02 12.29 12.25
N GLN A 289 21.19 12.70 13.23
CA GLN A 289 21.22 12.11 14.57
C GLN A 289 20.78 10.63 14.59
N HIS A 290 19.83 10.25 13.74
CA HIS A 290 19.38 8.85 13.64
C HIS A 290 20.44 7.91 13.02
N GLN A 291 21.26 8.39 12.08
CA GLN A 291 22.36 7.58 11.50
C GLN A 291 23.55 7.39 12.45
N GLN A 292 23.83 8.35 13.34
CA GLN A 292 24.86 8.17 14.39
C GLN A 292 24.51 7.05 15.38
N TYR A 293 23.22 6.78 15.63
CA TYR A 293 22.78 5.67 16.47
C TYR A 293 22.89 4.29 15.80
N GLU A 294 22.83 4.21 14.45
CA GLU A 294 23.00 2.94 13.72
C GLU A 294 24.47 2.52 13.60
N GLN A 295 25.42 3.47 13.57
CA GLN A 295 26.85 3.18 13.49
C GLN A 295 27.47 2.71 14.82
N GLN A 296 26.71 2.76 15.92
CA GLN A 296 27.08 2.25 17.23
C GLN A 296 26.13 1.14 17.69
N MET A 297 25.74 0.22 16.80
CA MET A 297 25.04 -1.00 17.22
C MET A 297 25.92 -1.77 18.23
N PRO A 298 25.50 -1.91 19.50
CA PRO A 298 26.21 -2.75 20.45
C PRO A 298 26.16 -4.19 19.97
N SER A 299 27.23 -4.96 20.19
CA SER A 299 27.31 -6.38 19.83
C SER A 299 26.26 -7.26 20.52
N GLU A 300 25.62 -6.75 21.57
CA GLU A 300 24.64 -7.45 22.40
C GLU A 300 23.24 -6.88 22.21
N THR A 301 22.63 -7.12 21.05
CA THR A 301 21.19 -6.92 20.85
C THR A 301 20.43 -8.19 21.22
N ASN A 302 19.21 -8.05 21.72
CA ASN A 302 18.37 -9.18 22.12
C ASN A 302 18.16 -10.14 20.92
N ALA A 303 18.49 -11.42 21.06
CA ALA A 303 18.37 -12.42 19.98
C ALA A 303 16.96 -12.46 19.36
N ALA A 304 15.91 -12.31 20.18
CA ALA A 304 14.54 -12.22 19.70
C ALA A 304 14.29 -10.94 18.88
N PHE A 305 14.90 -9.82 19.27
CA PHE A 305 14.80 -8.57 18.50
C PHE A 305 15.51 -8.69 17.15
N GLN A 306 16.72 -9.26 17.13
CA GLN A 306 17.48 -9.48 15.89
C GLN A 306 16.68 -10.33 14.88
N GLN A 307 16.01 -11.39 15.34
CA GLN A 307 15.21 -12.27 14.49
C GLN A 307 14.10 -11.54 13.72
N PHE A 308 13.45 -10.55 14.35
CA PHE A 308 12.33 -9.80 13.76
C PHE A 308 12.72 -8.38 13.32
N ASN A 309 14.01 -8.05 13.36
CA ASN A 309 14.47 -6.69 13.09
C ASN A 309 14.08 -6.25 11.67
N VAL A 310 13.56 -5.04 11.57
CA VAL A 310 13.25 -4.39 10.29
C VAL A 310 14.45 -3.53 9.92
N ILE A 311 15.30 -4.05 9.04
CA ILE A 311 16.54 -3.39 8.59
C ILE A 311 16.22 -2.20 7.69
N GLU A 312 15.29 -2.37 6.74
CA GLU A 312 14.84 -1.31 5.85
C GLU A 312 13.32 -1.32 5.67
N THR A 313 12.79 -0.18 5.24
CA THR A 313 11.37 -0.03 4.96
C THR A 313 11.02 -0.83 3.71
N SER A 314 10.00 -1.67 3.79
CA SER A 314 9.66 -2.61 2.73
C SER A 314 8.15 -2.86 2.66
N PHE A 315 7.66 -3.07 1.44
CA PHE A 315 6.27 -3.35 1.14
C PHE A 315 6.18 -4.65 0.36
N HIS A 316 5.26 -5.52 0.74
CA HIS A 316 5.12 -6.85 0.19
C HIS A 316 3.67 -7.12 -0.16
N CYS A 317 3.43 -7.73 -1.31
CA CYS A 317 2.12 -8.20 -1.74
C CYS A 317 2.21 -9.68 -2.06
N TYR A 318 1.38 -10.49 -1.41
CA TYR A 318 1.28 -11.93 -1.62
C TYR A 318 -0.14 -12.26 -2.06
N ILE A 319 -0.28 -12.81 -3.26
CA ILE A 319 -1.57 -13.25 -3.78
C ILE A 319 -1.47 -14.74 -4.09
N ALA A 320 -2.20 -15.56 -3.33
CA ALA A 320 -2.08 -17.01 -3.45
C ALA A 320 -2.71 -17.52 -4.76
N HIS A 321 -3.87 -16.98 -5.13
CA HIS A 321 -4.58 -17.33 -6.37
C HIS A 321 -5.17 -16.08 -7.03
N ILE A 322 -4.93 -15.94 -8.33
CA ILE A 322 -5.58 -14.94 -9.18
C ILE A 322 -6.29 -15.70 -10.30
N ASP A 323 -7.60 -15.55 -10.40
CA ASP A 323 -8.39 -16.05 -11.52
C ASP A 323 -8.96 -14.87 -12.32
N LEU A 324 -8.56 -14.79 -13.57
CA LEU A 324 -9.05 -13.81 -14.53
C LEU A 324 -9.88 -14.55 -15.57
N HIS A 325 -11.16 -14.21 -15.67
CA HIS A 325 -12.04 -14.68 -16.72
C HIS A 325 -12.29 -13.53 -17.68
N ILE A 326 -11.76 -13.64 -18.89
CA ILE A 326 -11.94 -12.67 -19.96
C ILE A 326 -12.99 -13.22 -20.91
N CYS A 327 -14.11 -12.55 -21.01
CA CYS A 327 -15.19 -12.93 -21.91
C CYS A 327 -15.30 -11.95 -23.07
N ASP A 328 -15.63 -12.45 -24.25
CA ASP A 328 -16.04 -11.60 -25.36
C ASP A 328 -17.42 -10.97 -25.10
N GLU A 329 -17.68 -9.80 -25.67
CA GLU A 329 -18.98 -9.14 -25.59
C GLU A 329 -19.85 -9.61 -26.74
N SER A 330 -21.03 -10.15 -26.44
CA SER A 330 -22.04 -10.42 -27.46
C SER A 330 -22.45 -9.10 -28.10
N LYS A 331 -22.09 -8.90 -29.37
CA LYS A 331 -22.67 -7.84 -30.19
C LYS A 331 -24.14 -8.18 -30.46
N GLU A 332 -25.03 -7.77 -29.57
CA GLU A 332 -26.45 -7.71 -29.92
C GLU A 332 -26.60 -6.54 -30.92
N GLU A 333 -26.86 -6.89 -32.18
CA GLU A 333 -27.31 -6.01 -33.29
C GLU A 333 -26.24 -5.18 -34.05
N GLU A 334 -25.46 -5.83 -34.91
CA GLU A 334 -25.03 -5.25 -36.20
C GLU A 334 -25.64 -6.06 -37.36
N GLU A 335 -26.98 -6.17 -37.39
CA GLU A 335 -27.68 -6.47 -38.65
C GLU A 335 -27.57 -5.24 -39.57
N LYS A 336 -26.57 -5.24 -40.46
CA LYS A 336 -26.77 -5.11 -41.92
C LYS A 336 -25.47 -4.75 -42.64
N GLY A 337 -24.99 -5.72 -43.42
CA GLY A 337 -24.38 -5.48 -44.73
C GLY A 337 -22.90 -5.08 -44.70
N GLY A 338 -22.03 -6.07 -44.70
CA GLY A 338 -20.62 -5.89 -45.03
C GLY A 338 -19.94 -7.24 -45.20
N ASP A 339 -19.70 -7.62 -46.45
CA ASP A 339 -18.83 -8.73 -46.81
C ASP A 339 -17.40 -8.40 -46.36
N SER A 340 -16.98 -8.91 -45.20
CA SER A 340 -15.62 -8.76 -44.72
C SER A 340 -15.14 -10.01 -43.99
N SER A 341 -14.40 -10.84 -44.73
CA SER A 341 -13.40 -11.81 -44.25
C SER A 341 -13.86 -12.71 -43.09
N GLU A 342 -14.70 -13.68 -43.41
CA GLU A 342 -14.93 -14.89 -42.64
C GLU A 342 -13.63 -15.73 -42.63
N ASP A 343 -12.98 -15.89 -41.47
CA ASP A 343 -12.18 -17.10 -41.15
C ASP A 343 -11.52 -17.08 -39.75
N LEU A 344 -11.60 -15.99 -38.96
CA LEU A 344 -10.94 -15.94 -37.64
C LEU A 344 -11.76 -15.32 -36.49
N LEU A 345 -13.03 -14.97 -36.68
CA LEU A 345 -13.88 -14.44 -35.61
C LEU A 345 -14.46 -15.58 -34.79
N ILE A 346 -13.84 -15.88 -33.64
CA ILE A 346 -14.43 -16.75 -32.63
C ILE A 346 -15.53 -15.95 -31.93
N GLU A 347 -16.79 -16.15 -32.33
CA GLU A 347 -17.94 -15.56 -31.64
C GLU A 347 -18.03 -16.11 -30.21
N ASN A 348 -18.23 -15.23 -29.22
CA ASN A 348 -18.41 -15.57 -27.80
C ASN A 348 -17.24 -16.35 -27.18
N GLY A 349 -16.00 -16.03 -27.56
CA GLY A 349 -14.81 -16.63 -26.95
C GLY A 349 -14.67 -16.26 -25.47
N ALA A 350 -14.21 -17.20 -24.65
CA ALA A 350 -13.77 -16.92 -23.29
C ALA A 350 -12.36 -17.47 -23.04
N MET A 351 -11.57 -16.73 -22.25
CA MET A 351 -10.25 -17.13 -21.81
C MET A 351 -10.18 -17.08 -20.30
N GLN A 352 -9.63 -18.14 -19.70
CA GLN A 352 -9.35 -18.17 -18.28
C GLN A 352 -7.84 -18.12 -18.06
N VAL A 353 -7.37 -17.11 -17.33
CA VAL A 353 -5.97 -16.97 -16.90
C VAL A 353 -5.91 -17.15 -15.39
N THR A 354 -5.15 -18.15 -14.95
CA THR A 354 -4.93 -18.45 -13.54
C THR A 354 -3.45 -18.25 -13.20
N LEU A 355 -3.17 -17.38 -12.23
CA LEU A 355 -1.85 -17.15 -11.67
C LEU A 355 -1.80 -17.70 -10.24
N LYS A 356 -0.77 -18.48 -9.90
CA LYS A 356 -0.59 -19.02 -8.54
C LYS A 356 0.65 -18.46 -7.88
N LYS A 357 0.50 -18.06 -6.62
CA LYS A 357 1.56 -17.51 -5.74
C LYS A 357 2.31 -16.36 -6.42
N LEU A 358 1.59 -15.28 -6.69
CA LEU A 358 2.21 -14.02 -7.08
C LEU A 358 2.79 -13.35 -5.83
N VAL A 359 4.04 -12.93 -5.91
CA VAL A 359 4.75 -12.18 -4.87
C VAL A 359 5.35 -10.94 -5.49
N CYS A 360 5.03 -9.77 -4.92
CA CYS A 360 5.63 -8.50 -5.30
C CYS A 360 6.26 -7.87 -4.07
N ASP A 361 7.58 -7.69 -4.08
CA ASP A 361 8.32 -7.03 -3.01
C ASP A 361 8.83 -5.68 -3.51
N PHE A 362 8.76 -4.67 -2.64
CA PHE A 362 9.11 -3.30 -2.97
C PHE A 362 9.95 -2.68 -1.87
N TYR A 363 11.14 -2.22 -2.26
CA TYR A 363 12.19 -1.65 -1.42
C TYR A 363 12.53 -0.24 -1.92
N PRO A 364 11.83 0.79 -1.45
CA PRO A 364 11.97 2.14 -2.01
C PRO A 364 13.25 2.87 -1.63
N TYR A 365 13.95 2.45 -0.56
CA TYR A 365 15.07 3.18 0.03
C TYR A 365 16.29 2.28 0.26
N HIS A 366 16.61 1.41 -0.69
CA HIS A 366 17.72 0.47 -0.54
C HIS A 366 19.06 1.15 -0.89
N PRO A 367 20.12 1.06 -0.06
CA PRO A 367 21.43 1.61 -0.42
C PRO A 367 21.98 1.00 -1.71
N ALA A 368 22.41 1.82 -2.67
CA ALA A 368 22.87 1.31 -3.96
C ALA A 368 24.15 0.45 -3.81
N GLY A 369 24.08 -0.81 -4.25
CA GLY A 369 25.17 -1.79 -4.08
C GLY A 369 25.24 -2.43 -2.68
N GLY A 370 24.24 -2.19 -1.83
CA GLY A 370 24.10 -2.87 -0.55
C GLY A 370 23.78 -4.37 -0.70
N SER A 371 24.04 -5.14 0.36
CA SER A 371 23.64 -6.56 0.39
C SER A 371 22.13 -6.70 0.50
N ARG A 372 21.57 -7.74 -0.14
CA ARG A 372 20.15 -8.03 -0.19
C ARG A 372 19.78 -9.28 0.62
N LYS A 373 20.72 -9.85 1.40
CA LYS A 373 20.52 -11.10 2.19
C LYS A 373 19.36 -11.04 3.19
N HIS A 374 19.01 -9.85 3.68
CA HIS A 374 17.92 -9.66 4.64
C HIS A 374 16.54 -9.54 3.99
N TRP A 375 16.46 -9.53 2.66
CA TRP A 375 15.18 -9.50 1.95
C TRP A 375 14.43 -10.82 2.13
N ILE A 376 13.11 -10.71 2.25
CA ILE A 376 12.28 -11.85 2.65
C ILE A 376 12.11 -12.80 1.47
N TYR A 377 12.43 -14.08 1.72
CA TYR A 377 12.41 -15.13 0.69
C TYR A 377 13.31 -14.82 -0.52
N TYR A 378 14.24 -13.87 -0.41
CA TYR A 378 15.15 -13.53 -1.49
C TYR A 378 16.40 -14.39 -1.37
N GLN A 379 16.73 -15.09 -2.44
CA GLN A 379 18.02 -15.74 -2.57
C GLN A 379 18.90 -14.80 -3.40
N GLU A 380 20.08 -14.44 -2.90
CA GLU A 380 21.07 -13.70 -3.69
C GLU A 380 21.53 -14.63 -4.84
N THR A 381 20.82 -14.56 -5.95
CA THR A 381 21.08 -15.28 -7.21
C THR A 381 22.10 -14.51 -8.06
N MET A 382 22.31 -14.97 -9.30
CA MET A 382 23.13 -14.30 -10.33
C MET A 382 22.70 -12.84 -10.65
N PHE A 383 21.55 -12.37 -10.14
CA PHE A 383 21.10 -10.99 -10.32
C PHE A 383 21.91 -9.97 -9.50
N SER A 384 22.62 -10.41 -8.46
CA SER A 384 23.51 -9.55 -7.67
C SER A 384 24.68 -9.00 -8.49
N GLU A 385 25.35 -9.85 -9.28
CA GLU A 385 26.40 -9.44 -10.21
C GLU A 385 25.87 -8.47 -11.27
N ARG A 386 24.72 -8.79 -11.88
CA ARG A 386 24.09 -7.92 -12.89
C ARG A 386 23.66 -6.57 -12.33
N THR A 387 23.13 -6.53 -11.11
CA THR A 387 22.78 -5.27 -10.43
C THR A 387 24.03 -4.40 -10.28
N ASN A 388 25.17 -4.99 -9.92
CA ASN A 388 26.43 -4.25 -9.80
C ASN A 388 26.91 -3.70 -11.16
N ASP A 389 26.73 -4.46 -12.24
CA ASP A 389 27.01 -3.97 -13.60
C ASP A 389 26.09 -2.81 -14.00
N LEU A 390 24.80 -2.90 -13.65
CA LEU A 390 23.81 -1.84 -13.87
C LEU A 390 24.20 -0.56 -13.12
N LEU A 391 24.56 -0.71 -11.85
CA LEU A 391 25.03 0.38 -10.99
C LEU A 391 26.32 1.01 -11.55
N LYS A 392 27.25 0.20 -12.04
CA LYS A 392 28.48 0.69 -12.68
C LYS A 392 28.15 1.53 -13.92
N LYS A 393 27.28 1.03 -14.82
CA LYS A 393 26.83 1.77 -16.00
C LYS A 393 26.16 3.09 -15.61
N TYR A 394 25.30 3.07 -14.59
CA TYR A 394 24.64 4.28 -14.09
C TYR A 394 25.64 5.32 -13.56
N LYS A 395 26.66 4.89 -12.80
CA LYS A 395 27.74 5.78 -12.34
C LYS A 395 28.52 6.40 -13.50
N GLU A 396 28.78 5.64 -14.58
CA GLU A 396 29.45 6.18 -15.78
C GLU A 396 28.61 7.21 -16.52
N ILE A 397 27.28 7.01 -16.61
CA ILE A 397 26.35 8.01 -17.16
C ILE A 397 26.42 9.31 -16.35
N ILE A 398 26.32 9.22 -15.02
CA ILE A 398 26.44 10.39 -14.12
C ILE A 398 27.76 11.13 -14.34
N LYS A 399 28.90 10.43 -14.42
CA LYS A 399 30.20 11.05 -14.68
C LYS A 399 30.29 11.74 -16.03
N THR A 400 29.57 11.24 -17.03
CA THR A 400 29.57 11.81 -18.38
C THR A 400 28.72 13.07 -18.46
N GLU A 401 27.61 13.10 -17.74
CA GLU A 401 26.65 14.22 -17.77
C GLU A 401 26.98 15.34 -16.77
N LEU A 402 27.67 15.04 -15.66
CA LEU A 402 28.18 16.04 -14.72
C LEU A 402 29.60 16.49 -15.11
N SER A 403 29.83 17.81 -15.13
CA SER A 403 31.14 18.40 -15.39
C SER A 403 32.24 17.81 -14.48
N PRO A 404 33.49 17.65 -14.96
CA PRO A 404 34.58 17.00 -14.23
C PRO A 404 35.02 17.69 -12.92
N SER A 405 34.47 18.88 -12.61
CA SER A 405 34.68 19.61 -11.35
C SER A 405 33.69 19.25 -10.24
N SER A 406 32.74 18.35 -10.49
CA SER A 406 31.71 17.95 -9.53
C SER A 406 32.21 16.81 -8.64
N ASN A 407 32.06 16.93 -7.32
CA ASN A 407 32.43 15.87 -6.37
C ASN A 407 31.46 14.67 -6.48
N CYS A 408 31.70 13.82 -7.48
CA CYS A 408 30.90 12.65 -7.79
C CYS A 408 30.92 11.61 -6.65
N ASP A 409 31.99 11.57 -5.84
CA ASP A 409 32.10 10.62 -4.72
C ASP A 409 31.06 10.91 -3.62
N ASN A 410 30.77 12.19 -3.36
CA ASN A 410 29.67 12.58 -2.47
C ASN A 410 28.29 12.21 -3.02
N ILE A 411 28.13 12.23 -4.35
CA ILE A 411 26.88 11.82 -5.01
C ILE A 411 26.72 10.30 -4.88
N PHE A 412 27.77 9.54 -5.17
CA PHE A 412 27.75 8.08 -5.12
C PHE A 412 27.57 7.52 -3.72
N SER A 413 28.11 8.17 -2.68
CA SER A 413 27.91 7.76 -1.29
C SER A 413 26.48 7.98 -0.78
N ASN A 414 25.71 8.83 -1.46
CA ASN A 414 24.30 9.10 -1.15
C ASN A 414 23.32 8.44 -2.14
N LEU A 415 23.83 7.56 -3.00
CA LEU A 415 23.01 6.88 -3.99
C LEU A 415 22.17 5.78 -3.34
N MET A 416 20.88 5.83 -3.64
CA MET A 416 19.87 4.88 -3.22
C MET A 416 19.30 4.18 -4.45
N SER A 417 18.59 3.09 -4.21
CA SER A 417 17.90 2.30 -5.20
C SER A 417 16.48 2.03 -4.72
N LEU A 418 15.55 2.20 -5.65
CA LEU A 418 14.18 1.74 -5.55
C LEU A 418 14.13 0.41 -6.30
N VAL A 419 13.82 -0.67 -5.59
CA VAL A 419 13.81 -2.02 -6.16
C VAL A 419 12.43 -2.63 -6.04
N CYS A 420 11.92 -3.18 -7.14
CA CYS A 420 10.72 -4.00 -7.15
C CYS A 420 11.06 -5.39 -7.68
N VAL A 421 10.69 -6.42 -6.92
CA VAL A 421 10.93 -7.83 -7.25
C VAL A 421 9.58 -8.52 -7.44
N PHE A 422 9.32 -9.01 -8.65
CA PHE A 422 8.12 -9.75 -8.99
C PHE A 422 8.45 -11.22 -9.19
N ARG A 423 7.70 -12.09 -8.51
CA ARG A 423 7.89 -13.54 -8.57
C ARG A 423 6.56 -14.23 -8.74
N LEU A 424 6.48 -15.14 -9.71
CA LEU A 424 5.29 -15.94 -9.97
C LEU A 424 5.67 -17.42 -10.06
N GLN A 425 4.93 -18.26 -9.33
CA GLN A 425 5.22 -19.68 -9.27
C GLN A 425 4.65 -20.45 -10.46
N ASP A 426 3.39 -20.20 -10.82
CA ASP A 426 2.70 -20.89 -11.90
C ASP A 426 1.78 -19.95 -12.67
N ILE A 427 1.74 -20.13 -13.99
CA ILE A 427 0.77 -19.50 -14.90
C ILE A 427 0.07 -20.58 -15.73
N PHE A 428 -1.26 -20.45 -15.84
CA PHE A 428 -2.11 -21.28 -16.66
C PHE A 428 -3.06 -20.41 -17.48
N ILE A 429 -3.15 -20.67 -18.78
CA ILE A 429 -4.06 -20.00 -19.71
C ILE A 429 -4.84 -21.10 -20.42
N PHE A 430 -6.17 -21.05 -20.27
CA PHE A 430 -7.10 -21.97 -20.89
C PHE A 430 -7.98 -21.21 -21.89
N CYS A 431 -8.13 -21.76 -23.08
CA CYS A 431 -9.16 -21.32 -24.02
C CYS A 431 -10.46 -22.05 -23.69
N VAL A 432 -11.54 -21.30 -23.51
CA VAL A 432 -12.87 -21.80 -23.19
C VAL A 432 -13.80 -21.35 -24.33
N THR A 433 -13.89 -22.13 -25.40
CA THR A 433 -14.80 -21.87 -26.53
C THR A 433 -16.23 -22.40 -26.26
N ASP A 434 -17.20 -21.80 -26.95
CA ASP A 434 -18.67 -21.82 -26.74
C ASP A 434 -19.39 -23.21 -26.71
N PRO A 435 -20.56 -23.31 -26.01
CA PRO A 435 -21.47 -24.47 -25.92
C PRO A 435 -21.91 -25.20 -27.20
N SER A 436 -21.69 -24.67 -28.40
CA SER A 436 -21.93 -25.39 -29.66
C SER A 436 -20.90 -26.50 -29.95
N SER A 437 -19.75 -26.48 -29.27
CA SER A 437 -18.77 -27.56 -29.29
C SER A 437 -19.20 -28.70 -28.38
N SER A 438 -19.64 -29.83 -28.96
CA SER A 438 -20.01 -31.07 -28.24
C SER A 438 -18.87 -31.72 -27.41
N LYS A 439 -17.71 -31.07 -27.26
CA LYS A 439 -16.55 -31.57 -26.51
C LYS A 439 -16.09 -30.53 -25.50
N HIS A 440 -16.55 -30.67 -24.25
CA HIS A 440 -16.12 -29.93 -23.06
C HIS A 440 -14.64 -30.19 -22.66
N LYS A 441 -13.69 -30.06 -23.57
CA LYS A 441 -12.27 -30.18 -23.23
C LYS A 441 -11.66 -28.78 -23.17
N THR A 442 -11.47 -28.26 -21.96
CA THR A 442 -10.63 -27.08 -21.73
C THR A 442 -9.22 -27.39 -22.25
N GLU A 443 -8.84 -26.77 -23.37
CA GLU A 443 -7.49 -26.91 -23.91
C GLU A 443 -6.55 -25.88 -23.26
N LYS A 444 -5.40 -26.36 -22.79
CA LYS A 444 -4.35 -25.51 -22.23
C LYS A 444 -3.66 -24.80 -23.39
N PHE A 445 -3.81 -23.49 -23.48
CA PHE A 445 -3.07 -22.67 -24.43
C PHE A 445 -1.63 -22.47 -23.96
N LEU A 446 -1.46 -22.09 -22.69
CA LEU A 446 -0.16 -21.94 -22.03
C LEU A 446 -0.26 -22.51 -20.62
N SER A 447 0.73 -23.29 -20.20
CA SER A 447 0.76 -23.86 -18.85
C SER A 447 2.20 -24.01 -18.42
N THR A 448 2.49 -23.61 -17.18
CA THR A 448 3.72 -24.06 -16.55
C THR A 448 3.63 -25.57 -16.30
N ASP A 449 4.67 -26.32 -16.69
CA ASP A 449 4.81 -27.75 -16.36
C ASP A 449 6.09 -27.96 -15.53
N ARG A 450 5.97 -27.73 -14.22
CA ARG A 450 7.08 -27.84 -13.27
C ARG A 450 7.54 -29.28 -13.07
N ALA A 451 6.65 -30.26 -13.28
CA ALA A 451 6.93 -31.68 -13.08
C ALA A 451 7.84 -32.20 -14.20
N VAL A 452 7.56 -31.83 -15.46
CA VAL A 452 8.42 -32.15 -16.61
C VAL A 452 9.76 -31.44 -16.51
N MET A 453 9.76 -30.16 -16.08
CA MET A 453 11.00 -29.37 -15.94
C MET A 453 11.81 -29.69 -14.66
N LYS A 454 11.30 -30.56 -13.77
CA LYS A 454 11.92 -30.92 -12.48
C LYS A 454 12.40 -29.70 -11.67
N LEU A 455 11.64 -28.61 -11.70
CA LEU A 455 12.00 -27.38 -11.00
C LEU A 455 11.89 -27.58 -9.49
N PRO A 456 12.85 -27.08 -8.68
CA PRO A 456 12.74 -27.11 -7.21
C PRO A 456 11.44 -26.45 -6.73
N SER A 457 10.93 -26.82 -5.55
CA SER A 457 9.69 -26.24 -5.01
C SER A 457 9.76 -24.72 -4.83
N ASP A 458 10.96 -24.19 -4.63
CA ASP A 458 11.19 -22.81 -4.20
C ASP A 458 11.62 -21.89 -5.36
N THR A 459 11.80 -22.44 -6.56
CA THR A 459 12.20 -21.66 -7.75
C THR A 459 10.97 -21.09 -8.44
N PRO A 460 10.78 -19.76 -8.50
CA PRO A 460 9.67 -19.19 -9.25
C PRO A 460 9.83 -19.46 -10.76
N THR A 461 8.71 -19.57 -11.48
CA THR A 461 8.74 -19.72 -12.95
C THR A 461 9.03 -18.41 -13.65
N LEU A 462 8.59 -17.29 -13.08
CA LEU A 462 8.94 -15.94 -13.55
C LEU A 462 9.53 -15.16 -12.37
N HIS A 463 10.67 -14.52 -12.60
CA HIS A 463 11.34 -13.61 -11.67
C HIS A 463 11.78 -12.38 -12.45
N VAL A 464 11.28 -11.21 -12.05
CA VAL A 464 11.58 -9.92 -12.69
C VAL A 464 12.05 -8.95 -11.60
N GLU A 465 13.16 -8.26 -11.86
CA GLU A 465 13.69 -7.23 -10.97
C GLU A 465 13.74 -5.88 -11.70
N LEU A 466 13.04 -4.89 -11.15
CA LEU A 466 13.11 -3.51 -11.62
C LEU A 466 13.91 -2.72 -10.60
N THR A 467 14.98 -2.08 -11.04
CA THR A 467 15.82 -1.22 -10.19
C THR A 467 15.93 0.16 -10.81
N ASP A 468 15.61 1.19 -10.02
CA ASP A 468 15.84 2.59 -10.35
C ASP A 468 16.78 3.22 -9.32
N PHE A 469 17.70 4.08 -9.76
CA PHE A 469 18.71 4.71 -8.92
C PHE A 469 18.44 6.20 -8.76
N TYR A 470 18.57 6.71 -7.54
CA TYR A 470 18.30 8.10 -7.21
C TYR A 470 19.11 8.58 -5.99
N THR A 471 19.22 9.89 -5.78
CA THR A 471 19.94 10.48 -4.63
C THR A 471 18.98 10.82 -3.48
N LYS A 472 19.47 10.86 -2.24
CA LYS A 472 18.65 11.21 -1.05
C LYS A 472 17.99 12.60 -1.13
N GLU A 473 18.55 13.53 -1.92
CA GLU A 473 17.98 14.86 -2.14
C GLU A 473 16.84 14.87 -3.17
N ARG A 474 16.45 13.70 -3.72
CA ARG A 474 15.47 13.53 -4.81
C ARG A 474 15.75 14.42 -6.03
N THR A 475 17.01 14.79 -6.25
CA THR A 475 17.43 15.35 -7.53
C THR A 475 17.54 14.20 -8.54
N HIS A 476 16.54 14.09 -9.42
CA HIS A 476 16.66 13.28 -10.62
C HIS A 476 17.70 13.94 -11.52
N TYR A 477 18.92 13.40 -11.53
CA TYR A 477 19.90 13.73 -12.55
C TYR A 477 19.46 13.08 -13.88
N PRO A 478 19.76 13.70 -15.02
CA PRO A 478 19.50 13.07 -16.31
C PRO A 478 20.16 11.68 -16.33
N GLY A 479 19.45 10.70 -16.91
CA GLY A 479 19.85 9.28 -16.87
C GLY A 479 18.97 8.34 -16.04
N THR A 480 17.81 8.78 -15.54
CA THR A 480 16.75 7.89 -15.00
C THR A 480 16.18 7.03 -16.14
N LYS A 481 16.90 5.96 -16.49
CA LYS A 481 16.42 4.91 -17.39
C LYS A 481 15.90 3.80 -16.51
N THR A 482 14.59 3.56 -16.53
CA THR A 482 14.04 2.30 -16.00
C THR A 482 14.67 1.16 -16.79
N PHE A 483 15.54 0.39 -16.14
CA PHE A 483 16.05 -0.84 -16.72
C PHE A 483 15.03 -1.94 -16.40
N ILE A 484 14.39 -2.46 -17.43
CA ILE A 484 13.49 -3.62 -17.37
C ILE A 484 14.32 -4.83 -17.79
N GLU A 485 14.50 -5.81 -16.90
CA GLU A 485 15.06 -7.14 -17.23
C GLU A 485 14.03 -8.24 -16.99
#